data_AF-A0A1C5AB79-F1
#
_entry.id   AF-A0A1C5AB79-F1
#
_cell.length_a   1.000
_cell.length_b   1.000
_cell.length_c   1.000
_cell.angle_alpha   90.00
_cell.angle_beta   90.00
_cell.angle_gamma   90.00
#
_symmetry.space_group_name_H-M   'P 1'
#
loop_
_entity.id
_entity.type
_entity.pdbx_description
1 polymer ?
#
loop_
_entity_poly.entity_id
_entity_poly.type
_entity_poly.pdbx_seq_one_letter_code
_entity_poly.pdbx_strand_id
1 'polypeptide(L)'
;MSAAKAKGTRWETALVRFFRAATVRAFRPAQEGFRDTGDLHGLDPFTGQAKDWTSWQAAIREGLDGAERQRVNAGQNYGVAFVKRARASTGRGYAVMTVATFARVLLRLRRAEALLAELAGPSDVFAEHCAQTARELTADFDALAKSRTEE
;
A
#
# COMPACT_ATOMS: atom_id res chain seq x y z
N MET A 1 -14.54 -5.11 -22.70
CA MET A 1 -14.19 -5.00 -21.26
C MET A 1 -15.40 -4.44 -20.53
N SER A 2 -15.86 -5.03 -19.41
CA SER A 2 -17.05 -4.52 -18.70
C SER A 2 -16.76 -3.23 -17.91
N ALA A 3 -17.80 -2.42 -17.65
CA ALA A 3 -17.66 -1.16 -16.91
C ALA A 3 -17.09 -1.35 -15.49
N ALA A 4 -17.50 -2.42 -14.81
CA ALA A 4 -16.98 -2.79 -13.48
C ALA A 4 -15.49 -3.18 -13.54
N LYS A 5 -15.09 -3.98 -14.53
CA LYS A 5 -13.68 -4.37 -14.74
C LYS A 5 -12.82 -3.15 -15.07
N ALA A 6 -13.31 -2.25 -15.92
CA ALA A 6 -12.62 -1.00 -16.23
C ALA A 6 -12.45 -0.11 -14.99
N LYS A 7 -13.45 -0.06 -14.10
CA LYS A 7 -13.37 0.68 -12.82
C LYS A 7 -12.27 0.11 -11.91
N GLY A 8 -12.24 -1.22 -11.74
CA GLY A 8 -11.21 -1.90 -10.95
C GLY A 8 -9.81 -1.64 -11.49
N THR A 9 -9.61 -1.87 -12.80
CA THR A 9 -8.33 -1.61 -13.49
C THR A 9 -7.85 -0.17 -13.34
N ARG A 10 -8.74 0.82 -13.42
CA ARG A 10 -8.37 2.23 -13.17
C ARG A 10 -7.89 2.45 -11.75
N TRP A 11 -8.53 1.82 -10.76
CA TRP A 11 -8.14 1.96 -9.36
C TRP A 11 -6.78 1.33 -9.08
N GLU A 12 -6.55 0.09 -9.55
CA GLU A 12 -5.25 -0.58 -9.41
C GLU A 12 -4.12 0.24 -10.07
N THR A 13 -4.38 0.77 -11.28
CA THR A 13 -3.41 1.59 -12.00
C THR A 13 -3.07 2.87 -11.24
N ALA A 14 -4.08 3.52 -10.65
CA ALA A 14 -3.88 4.73 -9.86
C ALA A 14 -3.06 4.45 -8.59
N LEU A 15 -3.30 3.33 -7.91
CA LEU A 15 -2.50 2.89 -6.77
C LEU A 15 -1.04 2.62 -7.16
N VAL A 16 -0.80 1.91 -8.26
CA VAL A 16 0.58 1.67 -8.75
C VAL A 16 1.32 2.98 -9.00
N ARG A 17 0.68 3.94 -9.68
CA ARG A 17 1.29 5.26 -9.94
C ARG A 17 1.58 6.01 -8.64
N PHE A 18 0.62 6.02 -7.73
CA PHE A 18 0.76 6.67 -6.43
C PHE A 18 1.93 6.11 -5.63
N PHE A 19 2.02 4.78 -5.50
CA PHE A 19 3.11 4.13 -4.78
C PHE A 19 4.47 4.36 -5.44
N ARG A 20 4.55 4.30 -6.78
CA ARG A 20 5.78 4.64 -7.51
C ARG A 20 6.22 6.07 -7.32
N ALA A 21 5.28 7.02 -7.26
CA ALA A 21 5.58 8.41 -6.94
C ALA A 21 6.16 8.52 -5.52
N ALA A 22 5.64 7.74 -4.57
CA ALA A 22 6.18 7.56 -3.23
C ALA A 22 7.42 6.63 -3.15
N THR A 23 8.12 6.40 -4.25
CA THR A 23 9.35 5.56 -4.37
C THR A 23 9.18 4.05 -4.14
N VAL A 24 7.96 3.58 -3.92
CA VAL A 24 7.64 2.16 -3.78
C VAL A 24 7.51 1.51 -5.16
N ARG A 25 8.19 0.38 -5.38
CA ARG A 25 8.23 -0.32 -6.68
C ARG A 25 6.95 -1.13 -6.95
N ALA A 26 5.79 -0.51 -6.77
CA ALA A 26 4.51 -1.16 -6.97
C ALA A 26 4.30 -1.60 -8.42
N PHE A 27 3.64 -2.74 -8.61
CA PHE A 27 3.21 -3.24 -9.92
C PHE A 27 1.97 -4.12 -9.77
N ARG A 28 1.31 -4.40 -10.90
CA ARG A 28 0.23 -5.39 -10.95
C ARG A 28 0.82 -6.72 -11.41
N PRO A 29 0.64 -7.83 -10.68
CA PRO A 29 1.13 -9.13 -11.11
C PRO A 29 0.43 -9.55 -12.41
N ALA A 30 1.14 -10.30 -13.26
CA ALA A 30 0.51 -11.02 -14.35
C ALA A 30 -0.43 -12.09 -13.77
N GLN A 31 -1.57 -12.34 -14.42
CA GLN A 31 -2.51 -13.40 -14.00
C GLN A 31 -1.92 -14.77 -14.36
N GLU A 32 -0.90 -15.21 -13.63
CA GLU A 32 -0.26 -16.50 -13.85
C GLU A 32 -0.84 -17.57 -12.93
N GLY A 33 -1.78 -18.33 -13.47
CA GLY A 33 -2.24 -19.58 -12.86
C GLY A 33 -3.19 -19.43 -11.68
N PHE A 34 -3.77 -20.54 -11.28
CA PHE A 34 -4.93 -20.70 -10.40
C PHE A 34 -4.86 -20.04 -9.00
N ARG A 35 -3.73 -19.44 -8.62
CA ARG A 35 -3.52 -18.85 -7.29
C ARG A 35 -3.67 -17.34 -7.35
N ASP A 36 -4.74 -16.85 -6.74
CA ASP A 36 -4.94 -15.43 -6.50
C ASP A 36 -3.92 -14.94 -5.45
N THR A 37 -2.99 -14.08 -5.88
CA THR A 37 -1.88 -13.55 -5.06
C THR A 37 -2.04 -12.07 -4.73
N GLY A 38 -3.18 -11.46 -5.09
CA GLY A 38 -3.47 -10.04 -4.86
C GLY A 38 -3.40 -9.18 -6.13
N ASP A 39 -3.96 -7.97 -6.02
CA ASP A 39 -4.07 -7.02 -7.14
C ASP A 39 -2.81 -6.14 -7.29
N LEU A 40 -2.08 -5.93 -6.19
CA LEU A 40 -0.88 -5.09 -6.13
C LEU A 40 0.28 -5.79 -5.43
N HIS A 41 1.43 -5.81 -6.09
CA HIS A 41 2.70 -6.39 -5.64
C HIS A 41 3.80 -5.32 -5.60
N GLY A 42 4.98 -5.67 -5.07
CA GLY A 42 6.10 -4.73 -4.87
C GLY A 42 5.88 -3.77 -3.70
N LEU A 43 4.98 -4.14 -2.78
CA LEU A 43 4.65 -3.43 -1.56
C LEU A 43 5.28 -4.11 -0.33
N ASP A 44 6.38 -4.86 -0.53
CA ASP A 44 7.00 -5.66 0.53
C ASP A 44 7.15 -4.85 1.83
N PRO A 45 6.70 -5.38 2.98
CA PRO A 45 6.30 -6.77 3.23
C PRO A 45 4.78 -7.08 3.07
N PHE A 46 4.07 -6.34 2.22
CA PHE A 46 2.63 -6.46 1.99
C PHE A 46 2.26 -7.05 0.63
N THR A 47 1.10 -7.69 0.56
CA THR A 47 0.29 -7.79 -0.67
C THR A 47 -0.95 -6.90 -0.57
N GLY A 48 -1.36 -6.31 -1.70
CA GLY A 48 -2.48 -5.37 -1.76
C GLY A 48 -3.69 -5.93 -2.50
N GLN A 49 -4.88 -5.82 -1.90
CA GLN A 49 -6.16 -5.99 -2.58
C GLN A 49 -6.82 -4.63 -2.84
N ALA A 50 -7.22 -4.32 -4.06
CA ALA A 50 -7.82 -3.05 -4.43
C ALA A 50 -9.34 -3.19 -4.60
N LYS A 51 -10.13 -2.36 -3.91
CA LYS A 51 -11.60 -2.32 -4.04
C LYS A 51 -12.12 -0.89 -4.21
N ASP A 52 -12.64 -0.58 -5.40
CA ASP A 52 -13.37 0.67 -5.67
C ASP A 52 -14.89 0.41 -5.67
N TRP A 53 -15.54 0.59 -4.52
CA TRP A 53 -16.94 0.17 -4.29
C TRP A 53 -17.83 1.31 -3.83
N THR A 54 -19.13 1.16 -4.09
CA THR A 54 -20.18 2.08 -3.61
C THR A 54 -20.52 1.82 -2.14
N SER A 55 -20.47 0.56 -1.70
CA SER A 55 -20.64 0.17 -0.29
C SER A 55 -19.29 -0.03 0.40
N TRP A 56 -19.03 0.77 1.43
CA TRP A 56 -17.77 0.77 2.16
C TRP A 56 -17.63 -0.42 3.10
N GLN A 57 -18.72 -0.81 3.78
CA GLN A 57 -18.68 -1.95 4.68
C GLN A 57 -18.32 -3.23 3.93
N ALA A 58 -18.92 -3.44 2.75
CA ALA A 58 -18.62 -4.59 1.91
C ALA A 58 -17.17 -4.54 1.38
N ALA A 59 -16.73 -3.36 0.92
CA ALA A 59 -15.36 -3.17 0.41
C ALA A 59 -14.29 -3.48 1.46
N ILE A 60 -14.52 -3.06 2.70
CA ILE A 60 -13.62 -3.33 3.83
C ILE A 60 -13.63 -4.82 4.15
N ARG A 61 -14.81 -5.42 4.37
CA ARG A 61 -14.92 -6.83 4.76
C ARG A 61 -14.35 -7.77 3.70
N GLU A 62 -14.84 -7.67 2.46
CA GLU A 62 -14.39 -8.53 1.36
C GLU A 62 -12.95 -8.24 0.94
N GLY A 63 -12.52 -6.98 1.06
CA GLY A 63 -11.14 -6.58 0.81
C GLY A 63 -10.18 -7.22 1.82
N LEU A 64 -10.51 -7.21 3.11
CA LEU A 64 -9.71 -7.82 4.16
C LEU A 64 -9.67 -9.35 4.03
N ASP A 65 -10.82 -10.00 3.81
CA ASP A 65 -10.88 -11.46 3.61
C ASP A 65 -10.06 -11.89 2.38
N GLY A 66 -10.08 -11.08 1.32
CA GLY A 66 -9.24 -11.25 0.13
C GLY A 66 -7.76 -11.14 0.47
N ALA A 67 -7.35 -10.00 1.05
CA ALA A 67 -5.95 -9.71 1.36
C ALA A 67 -5.32 -10.73 2.31
N GLU A 68 -6.06 -11.21 3.32
CA GLU A 68 -5.57 -12.21 4.28
C GLU A 68 -5.35 -13.59 3.64
N ARG A 69 -6.19 -14.00 2.68
CA ARG A 69 -5.96 -15.25 1.92
C ARG A 69 -4.79 -15.08 0.95
N GLN A 70 -4.76 -13.96 0.24
CA GLN A 70 -3.76 -13.70 -0.79
C GLN A 70 -2.36 -13.53 -0.22
N ARG A 71 -2.19 -12.98 0.99
CA ARG A 71 -0.85 -12.88 1.60
C ARG A 71 -0.22 -14.26 1.81
N VAL A 72 -1.02 -15.27 2.15
CA VAL A 72 -0.53 -16.65 2.31
C VAL A 72 -0.08 -17.19 0.96
N ASN A 73 -0.89 -16.99 -0.08
CA ASN A 73 -0.56 -17.42 -1.44
C ASN A 73 0.66 -16.70 -2.02
N ALA A 74 0.83 -15.42 -1.70
CA ALA A 74 1.91 -14.57 -2.16
C ALA A 74 3.19 -14.69 -1.31
N GLY A 75 3.18 -15.46 -0.22
CA GLY A 75 4.31 -15.57 0.72
C GLY A 75 4.63 -14.26 1.46
N GLN A 76 3.66 -13.35 1.57
CA GLN A 76 3.83 -12.04 2.19
C GLN A 76 3.44 -12.07 3.66
N ASN A 77 4.09 -11.21 4.46
CA ASN A 77 3.84 -11.16 5.89
C ASN A 77 2.47 -10.55 6.21
N TYR A 78 2.04 -9.57 5.40
CA TYR A 78 0.86 -8.76 5.68
C TYR A 78 -0.04 -8.63 4.44
N GLY A 79 -1.35 -8.56 4.68
CA GLY A 79 -2.34 -8.21 3.67
C GLY A 79 -2.89 -6.81 3.98
N VAL A 80 -3.13 -6.02 2.94
CA VAL A 80 -3.77 -4.71 3.06
C VAL A 80 -4.85 -4.54 1.99
N ALA A 81 -6.00 -4.01 2.38
CA ALA A 81 -7.07 -3.65 1.47
C ALA A 81 -7.04 -2.14 1.17
N PHE A 82 -6.89 -1.77 -0.10
CA PHE A 82 -6.98 -0.41 -0.58
C PHE A 82 -8.39 -0.08 -1.03
N VAL A 83 -9.11 0.66 -0.19
CA VAL A 83 -10.50 1.03 -0.39
C VAL A 83 -10.59 2.54 -0.62
N LYS A 84 -11.44 2.99 -1.54
CA LYS A 84 -11.71 4.42 -1.68
C LYS A 84 -13.17 4.75 -1.88
N ARG A 85 -13.51 6.00 -1.57
CA ARG A 85 -14.77 6.63 -1.96
C ARG A 85 -14.78 6.81 -3.48
N ALA A 86 -15.95 6.66 -4.09
CA ALA A 86 -16.12 7.05 -5.48
C ALA A 86 -15.67 8.51 -5.67
N ARG A 87 -14.90 8.78 -6.74
CA ARG A 87 -14.36 10.10 -7.09
C ARG A 87 -13.35 10.71 -6.10
N ALA A 88 -13.00 10.03 -5.01
CA ALA A 88 -11.87 10.47 -4.18
C ALA A 88 -10.54 10.27 -4.91
N SER A 89 -9.55 11.13 -4.63
CA SER A 89 -8.17 10.95 -5.08
C SER A 89 -7.54 9.72 -4.41
N THR A 90 -6.40 9.28 -4.94
CA THR A 90 -5.72 8.06 -4.45
C THR A 90 -5.20 8.25 -3.03
N GLY A 91 -4.57 9.39 -2.73
CA GLY A 91 -4.07 9.72 -1.39
C GLY A 91 -5.16 9.87 -0.33
N ARG A 92 -6.43 10.02 -0.74
CA ARG A 92 -7.60 10.03 0.16
C ARG A 92 -8.29 8.68 0.30
N GLY A 93 -7.70 7.63 -0.28
CA GLY A 93 -8.08 6.24 -0.03
C GLY A 93 -7.70 5.77 1.38
N TYR A 94 -8.12 4.56 1.72
CA TYR A 94 -7.87 3.91 2.99
C TYR A 94 -7.05 2.66 2.75
N ALA A 95 -5.97 2.52 3.49
CA ALA A 95 -5.24 1.27 3.66
C ALA A 95 -5.80 0.57 4.90
N VAL A 96 -6.58 -0.48 4.70
CA VAL A 96 -7.30 -1.15 5.78
C VAL A 96 -6.65 -2.49 6.08
N MET A 97 -6.42 -2.76 7.36
CA MET A 97 -5.87 -4.00 7.88
C MET A 97 -6.52 -4.34 9.23
N THR A 98 -6.39 -5.59 9.68
CA THR A 98 -6.84 -5.96 11.02
C THR A 98 -5.98 -5.28 12.10
N VAL A 99 -6.52 -5.10 13.30
CA VAL A 99 -5.76 -4.56 14.45
C VAL A 99 -4.53 -5.42 14.76
N ALA A 100 -4.64 -6.74 14.61
CA ALA A 100 -3.52 -7.66 14.79
C ALA A 100 -2.41 -7.43 13.75
N THR A 101 -2.77 -7.22 12.48
CA THR A 101 -1.81 -6.89 11.42
C THR A 101 -1.17 -5.53 11.68
N PHE A 102 -1.94 -4.52 12.08
CA PHE A 102 -1.40 -3.21 12.48
C PHE A 102 -0.40 -3.32 13.64
N ALA A 103 -0.73 -4.07 14.69
CA ALA A 103 0.17 -4.29 15.83
C ALA A 103 1.50 -4.95 15.39
N ARG A 104 1.45 -5.93 14.48
CA ARG A 104 2.66 -6.56 13.94
C ARG A 104 3.52 -5.58 13.14
N VAL A 105 2.90 -4.71 12.35
CA VAL A 105 3.58 -3.66 11.59
C VAL A 105 4.24 -2.66 12.54
N LEU A 106 3.51 -2.19 13.55
CA LEU A 106 4.03 -1.26 14.55
C LEU A 106 5.21 -1.85 15.32
N LEU A 107 5.12 -3.11 15.75
CA LEU A 107 6.22 -3.82 16.41
C LEU A 107 7.44 -3.95 15.50
N ARG A 108 7.24 -4.29 14.20
CA ARG A 108 8.32 -4.37 13.23
C ARG A 108 9.01 -3.02 13.04
N LEU A 109 8.25 -1.94 12.89
CA LEU A 109 8.77 -0.58 12.74
C LEU A 109 9.56 -0.13 13.98
N ARG A 110 8.99 -0.30 15.17
CA ARG A 110 9.66 0.08 16.44
C ARG A 110 10.97 -0.65 16.63
N ARG A 111 11.04 -1.95 16.30
CA ARG A 111 12.28 -2.72 16.35
C ARG A 111 13.30 -2.21 15.33
N ALA A 112 12.88 -1.93 14.11
CA ALA A 112 13.77 -1.40 13.07
C ALA A 112 14.36 -0.04 13.47
N GLU A 113 13.54 0.89 13.98
CA GLU A 113 14.00 2.19 14.43
C GLU A 113 14.90 2.11 15.67
N ALA A 114 14.59 1.22 16.61
CA ALA A 114 15.45 1.00 17.79
C ALA A 114 16.83 0.47 17.38
N LEU A 115 16.87 -0.53 16.49
CA LEU A 115 18.14 -1.06 15.95
C LEU A 115 18.90 0.00 15.16
N LEU A 116 18.22 0.83 14.37
CA LEU A 116 18.86 1.94 13.64
C LEU A 116 19.49 2.94 14.62
N ALA A 117 18.77 3.32 15.68
CA ALA A 117 19.30 4.24 16.69
C ALA A 117 20.51 3.65 17.44
N GLU A 118 20.46 2.35 17.78
CA GLU A 118 21.57 1.65 18.43
C GLU A 118 22.81 1.56 17.54
N LEU A 119 22.63 1.16 16.28
CA LEU A 119 23.74 0.94 15.34
C LEU A 119 24.30 2.23 14.74
N ALA A 120 23.50 3.30 14.64
CA ALA A 120 23.95 4.58 14.14
C ALA A 120 25.02 5.23 15.05
N GLY A 121 25.04 4.90 16.35
CA GLY A 121 26.01 5.45 17.30
C GLY A 121 26.04 7.00 17.24
N PRO A 122 27.22 7.63 17.09
CA PRO A 122 27.33 9.09 16.98
C PRO A 122 27.05 9.66 15.57
N SER A 123 26.59 8.85 14.61
CA SER A 123 26.29 9.32 13.25
C SER A 123 24.92 10.00 13.15
N ASP A 124 24.79 10.92 12.18
CA ASP A 124 23.53 11.63 11.92
C ASP A 124 22.47 10.79 11.19
N VAL A 125 22.71 9.49 10.98
CA VAL A 125 21.80 8.63 10.17
C VAL A 125 20.41 8.53 10.79
N PHE A 126 20.31 8.36 12.11
CA PHE A 126 19.00 8.33 12.78
C PHE A 126 18.30 9.69 12.76
N ALA A 127 19.07 10.79 12.84
CA ALA A 127 18.54 12.14 12.73
C ALA A 127 18.00 12.42 11.31
N GLU A 128 18.71 12.00 10.27
CA GLU A 128 18.26 12.12 8.88
C GLU A 128 17.02 11.25 8.60
N HIS A 129 16.94 10.03 9.17
CA HIS A 129 15.73 9.19 9.12
C HIS A 129 14.50 9.93 9.70
N CYS A 130 14.67 10.55 10.87
CA CYS A 130 13.62 11.35 11.50
C CYS A 130 13.25 12.59 10.66
N ALA A 131 14.26 13.28 10.12
CA ALA A 131 14.07 14.47 9.29
C ALA A 131 13.33 14.14 7.99
N GLN A 132 13.69 13.03 7.33
CA GLN A 132 13.02 12.55 6.13
C GLN A 132 11.55 12.21 6.41
N THR A 133 11.27 11.51 7.52
CA THR A 133 9.89 11.23 7.97
C THR A 133 9.10 12.54 8.17
N ALA A 134 9.71 13.57 8.76
CA ALA A 134 9.05 14.86 8.94
C ALA A 134 8.75 15.56 7.61
N ARG A 135 9.63 15.46 6.61
CA ARG A 135 9.37 15.99 5.24
C ARG A 135 8.15 15.29 4.63
N GLU A 136 8.06 13.98 4.76
CA GLU A 136 6.99 13.15 4.18
C GLU A 136 5.60 13.48 4.74
N LEU A 137 5.49 13.93 5.99
CA LEU A 137 4.22 14.39 6.57
C LEU A 137 3.61 15.58 5.83
N THR A 138 4.42 16.34 5.10
CA THR A 138 3.98 17.50 4.31
C THR A 138 3.94 17.22 2.81
N ALA A 139 4.31 16.00 2.38
CA ALA A 139 4.36 15.65 0.98
C ALA A 139 2.95 15.47 0.39
N ASP A 140 2.68 16.14 -0.74
CA ASP A 140 1.49 15.87 -1.55
C ASP A 140 1.78 14.75 -2.56
N PHE A 141 1.57 13.51 -2.13
CA PHE A 141 1.76 12.34 -2.98
C PHE A 141 0.77 12.28 -4.17
N ASP A 142 -0.41 12.91 -4.06
CA ASP A 142 -1.34 12.99 -5.19
C ASP A 142 -0.79 13.93 -6.27
N ALA A 143 -0.16 15.05 -5.89
CA ALA A 143 0.52 15.95 -6.82
C ALA A 143 1.74 15.27 -7.48
N LEU A 144 2.58 14.60 -6.68
CA LEU A 144 3.74 13.85 -7.19
C LEU A 144 3.35 12.74 -8.18
N ALA A 145 2.22 12.06 -7.94
CA ALA A 145 1.73 11.03 -8.85
C ALA A 145 1.22 11.58 -10.18
N LYS A 146 0.67 12.80 -10.19
CA LYS A 146 0.20 13.47 -11.40
C LYS A 146 1.37 13.91 -12.29
N SER A 147 2.39 14.56 -11.73
CA SER A 147 3.52 15.08 -12.51
C SER A 147 4.30 13.98 -13.24
N ARG A 148 4.47 12.80 -12.62
CA ARG A 148 5.14 11.64 -13.25
C ARG A 148 4.32 10.91 -14.31
N THR A 149 3.09 11.36 -14.58
CA THR A 149 2.26 10.81 -15.67
C THR A 149 2.39 11.66 -16.94
N GLU A 150 2.94 12.86 -16.84
CA GLU A 150 3.10 13.83 -17.94
C GLU A 150 4.47 13.72 -18.66
N GLU A 151 5.38 12.92 -18.11
CA GLU A 151 6.65 12.47 -18.72
C GLU A 151 6.48 11.10 -19.40
#